data_AF-A0A0Q5JDH6-F1
#
_entry.id   AF-A0A0Q5JDH6-F1
#
_cell.length_a   1.000
_cell.length_b   1.000
_cell.length_c   1.000
_cell.angle_alpha   90.00
_cell.angle_beta   90.00
_cell.angle_gamma   90.00
#
_symmetry.space_group_name_H-M   'P 1'
#
loop_
_entity.id
_entity.type
_entity.pdbx_description
1 polymer ?
#
loop_
_entity_poly.entity_id
_entity_poly.type
_entity_poly.pdbx_seq_one_letter_code
_entity_poly.pdbx_strand_id
1 'polypeptide(L)'
;MTSTRTLLRDANPVPEDRSARLSPRGRAELRALVPSTARTVPLAPRRTRTVRWVAGIAGAVAAAVVAVVVVAPLLPEPQSGGSADYPYYATTAELEGEADLIVRGTFTSTARDDSEGFGRTIASVDVTASAKGPVQPGTTLEIAYSSGGAEGRDDLVPGGTYVILLDDLADLEGDWPPTPVNVDQGFYTVVDGHAVAHPDNPVPLGPETLAALGLS
;
A
#
# COMPACT_ATOMS: atom_id res chain seq x y z
N MET A 1 2.80 13.26 -48.28
CA MET A 1 3.50 13.35 -46.98
C MET A 1 2.78 14.42 -46.18
N THR A 2 1.82 13.99 -45.36
CA THR A 2 0.84 14.87 -44.73
C THR A 2 0.94 14.67 -43.23
N SER A 3 1.17 15.77 -42.53
CA SER A 3 1.65 15.85 -41.16
C SER A 3 0.68 15.25 -40.14
N THR A 4 1.11 14.21 -39.41
CA THR A 4 0.36 13.47 -38.37
C THR A 4 0.38 14.15 -36.99
N ARG A 5 0.47 15.49 -36.93
CA ARG A 5 0.71 16.23 -35.67
C ARG A 5 -0.46 17.07 -35.16
N THR A 6 -1.67 16.89 -35.69
CA THR A 6 -2.82 17.77 -35.39
C THR A 6 -4.10 17.00 -35.03
N LEU A 7 -3.98 15.93 -34.23
CA LEU A 7 -5.16 15.19 -33.71
C LEU A 7 -5.08 14.89 -32.20
N LEU A 8 -4.29 15.67 -31.45
CA LEU A 8 -4.10 15.46 -30.01
C LEU A 8 -4.42 16.71 -29.19
N ARG A 9 -5.54 17.39 -29.50
CA ARG A 9 -5.91 18.62 -28.77
C ARG A 9 -7.41 18.87 -28.60
N ASP A 10 -8.25 17.84 -28.69
CA ASP A 10 -9.70 18.02 -28.62
C ASP A 10 -10.44 16.94 -27.82
N ALA A 11 -9.92 16.62 -26.63
CA ALA A 11 -10.67 15.84 -25.66
C ALA A 11 -10.61 16.51 -24.28
N ASN A 12 -11.73 17.16 -23.95
CA ASN A 12 -12.16 17.55 -22.60
C ASN A 12 -11.66 18.91 -22.03
N PRO A 13 -12.28 20.04 -22.42
CA PRO A 13 -12.09 21.28 -21.66
C PRO A 13 -12.68 21.11 -20.25
N VAL A 14 -11.83 21.27 -19.23
CA VAL A 14 -12.27 21.41 -17.83
C VAL A 14 -13.17 22.65 -17.76
N PRO A 15 -14.43 22.56 -17.30
CA PRO A 15 -15.25 23.75 -17.14
C PRO A 15 -14.64 24.62 -16.03
N GLU A 16 -14.17 25.80 -16.42
CA GLU A 16 -13.69 26.79 -15.45
C GLU A 16 -14.84 27.22 -14.50
N ASP A 17 -14.51 27.14 -13.22
CA ASP A 17 -15.06 27.91 -12.10
C ASP A 17 -16.59 27.89 -11.89
N ARG A 18 -17.12 26.75 -11.40
CA ARG A 18 -18.50 26.64 -10.89
C ARG A 18 -18.76 27.49 -9.64
N SER A 19 -17.73 28.07 -9.02
CA SER A 19 -17.81 28.99 -7.88
C SER A 19 -18.61 30.27 -8.20
N ALA A 20 -18.68 30.63 -9.49
CA ALA A 20 -19.36 31.84 -9.95
C ALA A 20 -20.90 31.70 -10.06
N ARG A 21 -21.46 30.48 -9.99
CA ARG A 21 -22.92 30.25 -10.18
C ARG A 21 -23.67 29.78 -8.93
N LEU A 22 -23.17 30.10 -7.73
CA LEU A 22 -23.95 29.85 -6.52
C LEU A 22 -25.01 30.96 -6.36
N SER A 23 -26.27 30.54 -6.22
CA SER A 23 -27.35 31.45 -5.82
C SER A 23 -27.05 32.03 -4.43
N PRO A 24 -27.60 33.21 -4.07
CA PRO A 24 -27.40 33.79 -2.74
C PRO A 24 -27.78 32.84 -1.60
N ARG A 25 -28.78 31.99 -1.85
CA ARG A 25 -29.24 30.95 -0.92
C ARG A 25 -28.24 29.80 -0.80
N GLY A 26 -27.69 29.31 -1.92
CA GLY A 26 -26.65 28.27 -1.91
C GLY A 26 -25.39 28.71 -1.16
N ARG A 27 -25.01 30.00 -1.24
CA ARG A 27 -23.89 30.54 -0.45
C ARG A 27 -24.18 30.61 1.05
N ALA A 28 -25.43 30.80 1.46
CA ALA A 28 -25.82 30.85 2.86
C ALA A 28 -25.83 29.46 3.50
N GLU A 29 -26.32 28.45 2.78
CA GLU A 29 -26.34 27.06 3.24
C GLU A 29 -24.91 26.49 3.35
N LEU A 30 -24.01 26.84 2.42
CA LEU A 30 -22.59 26.46 2.49
C LEU A 30 -21.85 27.10 3.67
N ARG A 31 -22.20 28.34 4.06
CA ARG A 31 -21.66 28.96 5.29
C ARG A 31 -22.18 28.30 6.55
N ALA A 32 -23.40 27.76 6.52
CA ALA A 32 -23.98 27.08 7.68
C ALA A 32 -23.33 25.70 7.91
N LEU A 33 -22.84 25.05 6.85
CA LEU A 33 -22.23 23.72 6.89
C LEU A 33 -20.72 23.71 7.20
N VAL A 34 -20.05 24.87 7.19
CA VAL A 34 -18.63 24.97 7.56
C VAL A 34 -18.52 25.49 8.99
N PRO A 35 -18.11 24.66 9.98
CA PRO A 35 -17.78 25.14 11.30
C PRO A 35 -16.62 26.14 11.19
N SER A 36 -16.92 27.42 11.37
CA SER A 36 -15.92 28.48 11.44
C SER A 36 -15.12 28.35 12.74
N THR A 37 -14.14 27.46 12.73
CA THR A 37 -13.04 27.44 13.70
C THR A 37 -11.74 27.72 12.97
N ALA A 38 -11.63 28.94 12.43
CA ALA A 38 -10.34 29.55 12.17
C ALA A 38 -9.69 29.86 13.53
N ARG A 39 -9.08 28.84 14.14
CA ARG A 39 -8.21 29.02 15.29
C ARG A 39 -6.93 29.66 14.77
N THR A 40 -6.83 30.96 14.93
CA THR A 40 -5.60 31.74 14.74
C THR A 40 -4.50 31.13 15.59
N VAL A 41 -3.61 30.38 14.96
CA VAL A 41 -2.34 29.96 15.57
C VAL A 41 -1.44 31.19 15.61
N PRO A 42 -1.00 31.68 16.78
CA PRO A 42 -0.01 32.74 16.83
C PRO A 42 1.31 32.22 16.23
N LEU A 43 1.76 32.85 15.13
CA LEU A 43 3.11 32.66 14.63
C LEU A 43 4.10 33.13 15.70
N ALA A 44 4.77 32.17 16.35
CA ALA A 44 5.93 32.46 17.17
C ALA A 44 7.08 32.96 16.26
N PRO A 45 7.81 34.03 16.65
CA PRO A 45 8.90 34.56 15.84
C PRO A 45 10.07 33.57 15.78
N ARG A 46 10.41 33.13 14.57
CA ARG A 46 11.61 32.33 14.26
C ARG A 46 12.86 33.14 14.63
N ARG A 47 13.50 32.75 15.73
CA ARG A 47 14.79 33.27 16.17
C ARG A 47 15.87 32.85 15.16
N THR A 48 16.39 33.81 14.40
CA THR A 48 17.50 33.62 13.47
C THR A 48 18.78 33.38 14.27
N ARG A 49 19.27 32.13 14.31
CA ARG A 49 20.66 31.85 14.71
C ARG A 49 21.52 31.79 13.46
N THR A 50 22.16 32.91 13.18
CA THR A 50 23.36 32.99 12.33
C THR A 50 24.44 32.11 12.90
N VAL A 51 24.81 31.05 12.18
CA VAL A 51 26.06 30.33 12.43
C VAL A 51 26.91 30.50 11.18
N ARG A 52 27.83 31.46 11.28
CA ARG A 52 28.99 31.63 10.40
C ARG A 52 29.95 30.47 10.69
N TRP A 53 30.24 29.65 9.69
CA TRP A 53 31.50 28.92 9.62
C TRP A 53 32.16 29.20 8.28
N VAL A 54 33.32 29.85 8.38
CA VAL A 54 34.29 30.06 7.32
C VAL A 54 35.28 28.92 7.40
N ALA A 55 35.49 28.21 6.29
CA ALA A 55 36.73 27.49 6.03
C ALA A 55 36.88 27.34 4.52
N GLY A 56 37.77 28.15 3.93
CA GLY A 56 38.30 27.90 2.61
C GLY A 56 39.51 26.98 2.68
N ILE A 57 39.79 26.28 1.58
CA ILE A 57 41.10 26.24 0.91
C ILE A 57 40.88 25.56 -0.45
N ALA A 58 41.35 26.23 -1.49
CA ALA A 58 41.43 25.74 -2.85
C ALA A 58 42.66 24.83 -3.02
N GLY A 59 42.59 23.87 -3.94
CA GLY A 59 43.76 23.09 -4.35
C GLY A 59 43.40 22.03 -5.38
N ALA A 60 43.52 22.39 -6.66
CA ALA A 60 43.35 21.48 -7.80
C ALA A 60 44.64 20.69 -8.06
N VAL A 61 44.53 19.39 -8.41
CA VAL A 61 45.39 18.73 -9.42
C VAL A 61 44.61 17.56 -10.03
N ALA A 62 44.55 17.53 -11.36
CA ALA A 62 44.02 16.45 -12.17
C ALA A 62 45.07 15.35 -12.42
N ALA A 63 44.64 14.08 -12.47
CA ALA A 63 45.20 13.07 -13.37
C ALA A 63 44.28 11.83 -13.39
N ALA A 64 43.93 11.42 -14.61
CA ALA A 64 43.14 10.24 -14.93
C ALA A 64 43.96 8.94 -14.77
N VAL A 65 43.27 7.81 -14.59
CA VAL A 65 43.31 6.59 -15.44
C VAL A 65 42.47 5.48 -14.79
N VAL A 66 41.42 5.07 -15.52
CA VAL A 66 40.86 3.72 -15.70
C VAL A 66 40.97 2.72 -14.54
N ALA A 67 39.83 2.39 -13.90
CA ALA A 67 39.22 1.05 -13.93
C ALA A 67 38.10 0.90 -12.88
N VAL A 68 37.11 0.06 -13.21
CA VAL A 68 36.17 -0.67 -12.32
C VAL A 68 34.83 0.02 -12.00
N VAL A 69 33.77 -0.56 -12.59
CA VAL A 69 32.37 -0.68 -12.12
C VAL A 69 31.64 0.61 -11.74
N VAL A 70 30.82 1.12 -12.66
CA VAL A 70 29.69 2.00 -12.33
C VAL A 70 28.53 1.06 -11.97
N VAL A 71 28.37 0.60 -10.73
CA VAL A 71 27.66 1.26 -9.63
C VAL A 71 26.82 2.43 -10.14
N ALA A 72 25.60 2.11 -10.57
CA ALA A 72 24.57 3.11 -10.77
C ALA A 72 24.40 3.92 -9.47
N PRO A 73 24.26 5.26 -9.55
CA PRO A 73 24.08 6.07 -8.37
C PRO A 73 22.76 5.72 -7.69
N LEU A 74 22.88 5.41 -6.39
CA LEU A 74 21.83 5.48 -5.38
C LEU A 74 21.09 6.82 -5.47
N LEU A 75 20.11 6.90 -6.34
CA LEU A 75 18.98 7.78 -6.14
C LEU A 75 17.94 6.92 -5.44
N PRO A 76 17.55 7.20 -4.18
CA PRO A 76 16.32 6.62 -3.68
C PRO A 76 15.22 7.00 -4.67
N GLU A 77 14.61 6.00 -5.28
CA GLU A 77 13.41 6.21 -6.07
C GLU A 77 12.44 7.01 -5.18
N PRO A 78 11.76 8.04 -5.73
CA PRO A 78 10.75 8.74 -4.97
C PRO A 78 9.77 7.69 -4.45
N GLN A 79 9.72 7.52 -3.13
CA GLN A 79 8.73 6.71 -2.46
C GLN A 79 7.37 7.38 -2.66
N SER A 80 6.79 7.21 -3.84
CA SER A 80 5.36 7.34 -4.06
C SER A 80 4.69 6.10 -3.48
N GLY A 81 4.86 5.89 -2.17
CA GLY A 81 4.13 4.88 -1.42
C GLY A 81 2.82 5.52 -1.00
N GLY A 82 1.72 5.20 -1.70
CA GLY A 82 0.41 5.37 -1.11
C GLY A 82 0.33 4.40 0.07
N SER A 83 0.31 4.93 1.30
CA SER A 83 -0.11 4.14 2.45
C SER A 83 -1.57 3.81 2.22
N ALA A 84 -1.89 2.52 2.16
CA ALA A 84 -3.29 2.13 2.14
C ALA A 84 -3.81 2.30 3.57
N ASP A 85 -4.88 3.09 3.73
CA ASP A 85 -5.51 3.29 5.03
C ASP A 85 -6.33 2.03 5.40
N TYR A 86 -5.63 0.98 5.87
CA TYR A 86 -6.27 -0.24 6.35
C TYR A 86 -6.84 -0.03 7.77
N PRO A 87 -8.04 -0.56 8.07
CA PRO A 87 -8.52 -0.65 9.45
C PRO A 87 -7.55 -1.51 10.28
N TYR A 88 -7.43 -1.18 11.57
CA TYR A 88 -6.68 -1.99 12.53
C TYR A 88 -7.65 -2.69 13.47
N TYR A 89 -7.54 -4.01 13.59
CA TYR A 89 -8.45 -4.85 14.35
C TYR A 89 -7.85 -5.18 15.72
N ALA A 90 -8.63 -5.02 16.79
CA ALA A 90 -8.14 -5.22 18.15
C ALA A 90 -8.30 -6.66 18.64
N THR A 91 -9.18 -7.43 18.00
CA THR A 91 -9.56 -8.77 18.45
C THR A 91 -9.64 -9.76 17.29
N THR A 92 -9.50 -11.04 17.62
CA THR A 92 -9.67 -12.16 16.66
C THR A 92 -11.04 -12.12 15.99
N ALA A 93 -12.09 -11.87 16.78
CA ALA A 93 -13.45 -11.85 16.25
C ALA A 93 -13.68 -10.71 15.24
N GLU A 94 -13.04 -9.55 15.45
CA GLU A 94 -13.10 -8.45 14.49
C GLU A 94 -12.29 -8.77 13.24
N LEU A 95 -11.05 -9.25 13.39
CA LEU A 95 -10.16 -9.55 12.26
C LEU A 95 -10.70 -10.68 11.36
N GLU A 96 -11.10 -11.82 11.96
CA GLU A 96 -11.68 -12.95 11.21
C GLU A 96 -13.13 -12.68 10.77
N GLY A 97 -13.81 -11.77 11.45
CA GLY A 97 -15.14 -11.30 11.09
C GLY A 97 -15.14 -10.60 9.75
N GLU A 98 -14.18 -9.69 9.56
CA GLU A 98 -14.03 -8.90 8.33
C GLU A 98 -13.55 -9.73 7.13
N ALA A 99 -12.69 -10.73 7.34
CA ALA A 99 -12.13 -11.50 6.23
C ALA A 99 -13.21 -12.32 5.51
N ASP A 100 -13.44 -12.13 4.23
CA ASP A 100 -14.34 -12.99 3.44
C ASP A 100 -13.73 -14.36 3.15
N LEU A 101 -12.39 -14.40 2.98
CA LEU A 101 -11.63 -15.62 2.75
C LEU A 101 -10.58 -15.78 3.84
N ILE A 102 -10.42 -17.01 4.34
CA ILE A 102 -9.31 -17.37 5.23
C ILE A 102 -8.70 -18.66 4.70
N VAL A 103 -7.48 -18.57 4.19
CA VAL A 103 -6.82 -19.69 3.50
C VAL A 103 -5.44 -19.95 4.09
N ARG A 104 -4.98 -21.20 3.98
CA ARG A 104 -3.58 -21.58 4.17
C ARG A 104 -2.99 -21.99 2.83
N GLY A 105 -1.89 -21.38 2.42
CA GLY A 105 -1.27 -21.71 1.15
C GLY A 105 0.22 -21.41 1.10
N THR A 106 0.86 -21.88 0.03
CA THR A 106 2.27 -21.59 -0.25
C THR A 106 2.37 -20.50 -1.29
N PHE A 107 3.12 -19.44 -1.01
CA PHE A 107 3.41 -18.43 -2.03
C PHE A 107 4.30 -19.07 -3.10
N THR A 108 3.88 -19.08 -4.36
CA THR A 108 4.66 -19.65 -5.47
C THR A 108 5.38 -18.57 -6.26
N SER A 109 4.85 -17.35 -6.28
CA SER A 109 5.49 -16.21 -6.91
C SER A 109 5.04 -14.90 -6.26
N THR A 110 5.90 -13.88 -6.36
CA THR A 110 5.56 -12.49 -6.07
C THR A 110 6.09 -11.61 -7.20
N ALA A 111 5.29 -10.65 -7.63
CA ALA A 111 5.66 -9.71 -8.69
C ALA A 111 5.16 -8.31 -8.35
N ARG A 112 6.04 -7.32 -8.47
CA ARG A 112 5.66 -5.92 -8.35
C ARG A 112 4.86 -5.50 -9.60
N ASP A 113 3.76 -4.80 -9.38
CA ASP A 113 2.93 -4.20 -10.41
C ASP A 113 2.69 -2.73 -10.06
N ASP A 114 3.09 -1.83 -10.95
CA ASP A 114 2.90 -0.38 -10.82
C ASP A 114 1.98 0.16 -11.95
N SER A 115 1.27 -0.72 -12.69
CA SER A 115 0.50 -0.37 -13.89
C SER A 115 -0.66 0.61 -13.64
N GLU A 116 -1.17 0.65 -12.41
CA GLU A 116 -2.28 1.52 -12.00
C GLU A 116 -1.81 2.85 -11.37
N GLY A 117 -0.52 3.16 -11.49
CA GLY A 117 0.05 4.42 -11.00
C GLY A 117 0.33 4.46 -9.48
N PHE A 118 0.14 3.33 -8.81
CA PHE A 118 0.59 3.05 -7.45
C PHE A 118 1.20 1.64 -7.41
N GLY A 119 2.17 1.43 -6.52
CA GLY A 119 2.84 0.15 -6.42
C GLY A 119 2.06 -0.87 -5.60
N ARG A 120 1.83 -2.03 -6.18
CA ARG A 120 1.32 -3.24 -5.52
C ARG A 120 2.20 -4.44 -5.81
N THR A 121 2.01 -5.51 -5.03
CA THR A 121 2.58 -6.83 -5.27
C THR A 121 1.41 -7.74 -5.57
N ILE A 122 1.54 -8.47 -6.67
CA ILE A 122 0.69 -9.61 -6.97
C ILE A 122 1.43 -10.86 -6.50
N ALA A 123 0.78 -11.67 -5.67
CA ALA A 123 1.32 -12.94 -5.21
C ALA A 123 0.43 -14.09 -5.68
N SER A 124 1.05 -15.15 -6.19
CA SER A 124 0.36 -16.41 -6.49
C SER A 124 0.48 -17.33 -5.28
N VAL A 125 -0.63 -17.91 -4.85
CA VAL A 125 -0.73 -18.76 -3.66
C VAL A 125 -1.36 -20.09 -4.02
N ASP A 126 -0.62 -21.18 -3.85
CA ASP A 126 -1.18 -22.52 -3.94
C ASP A 126 -1.88 -22.87 -2.63
N VAL A 127 -3.21 -22.97 -2.68
CA VAL A 127 -4.05 -23.14 -1.50
C VAL A 127 -4.05 -24.60 -1.06
N THR A 128 -3.79 -24.84 0.22
CA THR A 128 -3.70 -26.17 0.83
C THR A 128 -4.82 -26.44 1.83
N ALA A 129 -5.41 -25.41 2.41
CA ALA A 129 -6.58 -25.48 3.27
C ALA A 129 -7.36 -24.16 3.21
N SER A 130 -8.66 -24.22 3.53
CA SER A 130 -9.54 -23.06 3.64
C SER A 130 -10.39 -23.20 4.89
N ALA A 131 -10.50 -22.12 5.65
CA ALA A 131 -11.34 -22.01 6.84
C ALA A 131 -12.60 -21.17 6.58
N LYS A 132 -12.54 -20.23 5.64
CA LYS A 132 -13.66 -19.35 5.28
C LYS A 132 -13.59 -19.02 3.78
N GLY A 133 -14.75 -18.85 3.17
CA GLY A 133 -14.89 -18.54 1.75
C GLY A 133 -14.93 -19.77 0.82
N PRO A 134 -15.23 -19.58 -0.47
CA PRO A 134 -15.47 -20.66 -1.42
C PRO A 134 -14.19 -21.32 -2.00
N VAL A 135 -12.99 -20.82 -1.65
CA VAL A 135 -11.72 -21.30 -2.22
C VAL A 135 -11.43 -22.74 -1.77
N GLN A 136 -11.15 -23.61 -2.73
CA GLN A 136 -10.90 -25.04 -2.47
C GLN A 136 -9.40 -25.35 -2.36
N PRO A 137 -8.98 -26.31 -1.52
CA PRO A 137 -7.62 -26.83 -1.56
C PRO A 137 -7.25 -27.37 -2.95
N GLY A 138 -6.01 -27.11 -3.38
CA GLY A 138 -5.47 -27.50 -4.68
C GLY A 138 -5.68 -26.46 -5.79
N THR A 139 -6.32 -25.31 -5.50
CA THR A 139 -6.40 -24.18 -6.42
C THR A 139 -5.23 -23.21 -6.23
N THR A 140 -4.87 -22.50 -7.29
CA THR A 140 -4.00 -21.33 -7.20
C THR A 140 -4.86 -20.07 -7.12
N LEU A 141 -4.58 -19.23 -6.12
CA LEU A 141 -5.22 -17.95 -5.87
C LEU A 141 -4.21 -16.83 -6.14
N GLU A 142 -4.59 -15.81 -6.89
CA GLU A 142 -3.82 -14.56 -6.95
C GLU A 142 -4.36 -13.57 -5.92
N ILE A 143 -3.46 -12.90 -5.22
CA ILE A 143 -3.80 -11.83 -4.27
C ILE A 143 -3.00 -10.58 -4.57
N ALA A 144 -3.53 -9.43 -4.18
CA ALA A 144 -2.87 -8.14 -4.33
C ALA A 144 -2.65 -7.47 -2.97
N TYR A 145 -1.51 -6.82 -2.76
CA TYR A 145 -1.27 -5.99 -1.57
C TYR A 145 -0.35 -4.81 -1.88
N SER A 146 -0.44 -3.73 -1.11
CA SER A 146 0.36 -2.52 -1.33
C SER A 146 1.86 -2.81 -1.29
N SER A 147 2.63 -2.13 -2.15
CA SER A 147 4.08 -2.31 -2.28
C SER A 147 4.81 -0.99 -2.19
N GLY A 148 5.04 -0.54 -0.97
CA GLY A 148 5.86 0.63 -0.69
C GLY A 148 5.61 1.23 0.70
N GLY A 149 6.54 2.06 1.16
CA GLY A 149 6.46 2.67 2.49
C GLY A 149 6.95 1.76 3.61
N ALA A 150 6.65 2.11 4.87
CA ALA A 150 6.95 1.27 6.03
C ALA A 150 6.17 -0.05 6.06
N GLU A 151 5.18 -0.19 5.18
CA GLU A 151 4.22 -1.30 5.05
C GLU A 151 4.69 -2.40 4.07
N GLY A 152 5.91 -2.29 3.53
CA GLY A 152 6.49 -3.31 2.66
C GLY A 152 6.69 -4.65 3.39
N ARG A 153 6.26 -5.74 2.76
CA ARG A 153 6.30 -7.11 3.31
C ARG A 153 7.45 -7.94 2.74
N ASP A 154 8.68 -7.59 3.10
CA ASP A 154 9.88 -8.34 2.67
C ASP A 154 9.96 -9.74 3.30
N ASP A 155 9.17 -10.01 4.33
CA ASP A 155 9.05 -11.31 5.02
C ASP A 155 8.12 -12.30 4.29
N LEU A 156 7.33 -11.82 3.33
CA LEU A 156 6.48 -12.66 2.47
C LEU A 156 7.29 -13.13 1.26
N VAL A 157 7.81 -14.35 1.33
CA VAL A 157 8.73 -14.91 0.35
C VAL A 157 8.13 -16.08 -0.40
N PRO A 158 8.39 -16.22 -1.72
CA PRO A 158 8.07 -17.44 -2.45
C PRO A 158 8.68 -18.68 -1.78
N GLY A 159 7.91 -19.76 -1.74
CA GLY A 159 8.21 -21.00 -1.01
C GLY A 159 7.77 -20.99 0.46
N GLY A 160 7.40 -19.83 1.02
CA GLY A 160 6.84 -19.74 2.36
C GLY A 160 5.38 -20.19 2.41
N THR A 161 4.99 -20.81 3.51
CA THR A 161 3.60 -21.18 3.80
C THR A 161 3.00 -20.17 4.77
N TYR A 162 1.79 -19.69 4.45
CA TYR A 162 1.13 -18.64 5.20
C TYR A 162 -0.35 -18.95 5.41
N VAL A 163 -0.90 -18.47 6.53
CA VAL A 163 -2.34 -18.21 6.65
C VAL A 163 -2.59 -16.78 6.20
N ILE A 164 -3.62 -16.59 5.39
CA ILE A 164 -3.95 -15.33 4.74
C ILE A 164 -5.42 -15.03 4.94
N LEU A 165 -5.72 -13.84 5.49
CA LEU A 165 -7.05 -13.33 5.74
C LEU A 165 -7.32 -12.23 4.70
N LEU A 166 -8.26 -12.50 3.81
CA LEU A 166 -8.53 -11.67 2.64
C LEU A 166 -9.93 -11.08 2.70
N ASP A 167 -10.03 -9.83 2.31
CA ASP A 167 -11.25 -9.16 1.87
C ASP A 167 -11.45 -9.49 0.38
N ASP A 168 -12.61 -10.06 0.06
CA ASP A 168 -12.94 -10.41 -1.32
C ASP A 168 -13.64 -9.22 -1.97
N LEU A 169 -12.84 -8.40 -2.65
CA LEU A 169 -13.31 -7.24 -3.39
C LEU A 169 -14.06 -7.59 -4.69
N ALA A 170 -14.45 -8.85 -4.90
CA ALA A 170 -15.23 -9.29 -6.07
C ALA A 170 -16.56 -8.51 -6.27
N ASP A 171 -17.06 -7.85 -5.23
CA ASP A 171 -18.23 -6.95 -5.32
C ASP A 171 -17.91 -5.56 -5.90
N LEU A 172 -16.63 -5.19 -6.04
CA LEU A 172 -16.20 -3.98 -6.75
C LEU A 172 -16.23 -4.21 -8.27
N GLU A 173 -16.53 -3.17 -9.04
CA GLU A 173 -16.53 -3.25 -10.52
C GLU A 173 -15.11 -3.55 -11.05
N GLY A 174 -14.78 -4.83 -11.27
CA GLY A 174 -13.51 -5.26 -11.84
C GLY A 174 -13.12 -6.69 -11.46
N ASP A 175 -12.15 -7.26 -12.19
CA ASP A 175 -11.53 -8.55 -11.88
C ASP A 175 -10.31 -8.31 -10.96
N TRP A 176 -10.56 -7.67 -9.81
CA TRP A 176 -9.49 -7.33 -8.87
C TRP A 176 -9.17 -8.53 -7.98
N PRO A 177 -7.88 -8.92 -7.85
CA PRO A 177 -7.50 -9.98 -6.92
C PRO A 177 -7.91 -9.61 -5.49
N PRO A 178 -8.32 -10.59 -4.66
CA PRO A 178 -8.56 -10.36 -3.25
C PRO A 178 -7.36 -9.71 -2.57
N THR A 179 -7.64 -8.85 -1.59
CA THR A 179 -6.61 -8.12 -0.84
C THR A 179 -6.62 -8.54 0.62
N PRO A 180 -5.50 -8.50 1.34
CA PRO A 180 -5.52 -8.76 2.78
C PRO A 180 -6.41 -7.73 3.48
N VAL A 181 -7.17 -8.17 4.48
CA VAL A 181 -8.01 -7.27 5.32
C VAL A 181 -7.20 -6.13 5.94
N ASN A 182 -5.93 -6.40 6.22
CA ASN A 182 -4.92 -5.45 6.62
C ASN A 182 -3.54 -6.06 6.30
N VAL A 183 -2.62 -5.29 5.72
CA VAL A 183 -1.31 -5.81 5.29
C VAL A 183 -0.42 -6.30 6.44
N ASP A 184 -0.59 -5.78 7.65
CA ASP A 184 0.17 -6.18 8.84
C ASP A 184 -0.51 -7.30 9.61
N GLN A 185 -1.85 -7.35 9.62
CA GLN A 185 -2.62 -8.31 10.41
C GLN A 185 -3.15 -9.50 9.60
N GLY A 186 -3.17 -9.40 8.27
CA GLY A 186 -3.76 -10.40 7.38
C GLY A 186 -2.88 -11.60 7.10
N PHE A 187 -1.63 -11.63 7.56
CA PHE A 187 -0.68 -12.71 7.29
C PHE A 187 -0.12 -13.33 8.58
N TYR A 188 -0.08 -14.67 8.59
CA TYR A 188 0.60 -15.45 9.61
C TYR A 188 1.53 -16.46 8.94
N THR A 189 2.81 -16.46 9.30
CA THR A 189 3.74 -17.47 8.79
C THR A 189 3.44 -18.82 9.42
N VAL A 190 3.41 -19.89 8.63
CA VAL A 190 3.25 -21.25 9.16
C VAL A 190 4.62 -21.86 9.42
N VAL A 191 4.91 -22.14 10.69
CA VAL A 191 6.16 -22.77 11.13
C VAL A 191 5.82 -23.99 11.96
N ASP A 192 6.32 -25.17 11.56
CA ASP A 192 6.10 -26.43 12.26
C ASP A 192 4.62 -26.75 12.57
N GLY A 193 3.70 -26.33 11.69
CA GLY A 193 2.26 -26.54 11.85
C GLY A 193 1.55 -25.50 12.73
N HIS A 194 2.26 -24.44 13.14
CA HIS A 194 1.71 -23.32 13.91
C HIS A 194 1.61 -22.05 13.07
N ALA A 195 0.52 -21.32 13.21
CA ALA A 195 0.40 -19.97 12.65
C ALA A 195 1.09 -18.96 13.59
N VAL A 196 2.12 -18.29 13.08
CA VAL A 196 2.91 -17.30 13.79
C VAL A 196 2.60 -15.92 13.24
N ALA A 197 2.04 -15.05 14.09
CA ALA A 197 1.74 -13.68 13.75
C ALA A 197 3.02 -12.87 13.49
N HIS A 198 2.94 -11.89 12.59
CA HIS A 198 3.98 -10.88 12.47
C HIS A 198 4.14 -10.09 13.78
N PRO A 199 5.34 -9.58 14.15
CA PRO A 199 5.53 -8.82 15.38
C PRO A 199 4.56 -7.64 15.60
N ASP A 200 4.09 -7.03 14.51
CA ASP A 200 3.14 -5.89 14.55
C ASP A 200 1.66 -6.32 14.58
N ASN A 201 1.40 -7.64 14.56
CA ASN A 201 0.08 -8.22 14.69
C ASN A 201 -0.09 -8.89 16.07
N PRO A 202 -0.77 -8.23 17.03
CA PRO A 202 -1.01 -8.79 18.36
C PRO A 202 -2.20 -9.77 18.39
N VAL A 203 -2.93 -9.93 17.29
CA VAL A 203 -4.18 -10.68 17.24
C VAL A 203 -3.88 -12.15 16.92
N PRO A 204 -4.23 -13.11 17.80
CA PRO A 204 -4.12 -14.53 17.46
C PRO A 204 -5.27 -14.96 16.54
N LEU A 205 -5.10 -16.09 15.85
CA LEU A 205 -6.19 -16.75 15.14
C LEU A 205 -7.08 -17.56 16.10
N GLY A 206 -8.34 -17.70 15.74
CA GLY A 206 -9.33 -18.46 16.49
C GLY A 206 -9.02 -19.96 16.45
N PRO A 207 -9.37 -20.72 17.49
CA PRO A 207 -9.12 -22.16 17.54
C PRO A 207 -9.87 -22.93 16.45
N GLU A 208 -11.08 -22.48 16.08
CA GLU A 208 -11.86 -23.09 15.00
C GLU A 208 -11.19 -22.85 13.64
N THR A 209 -10.69 -21.64 13.41
CA THR A 209 -9.92 -21.27 12.21
C THR A 209 -8.66 -22.12 12.10
N LEU A 210 -7.86 -22.22 13.17
CA LEU A 210 -6.66 -23.06 13.19
C LEU A 210 -6.98 -24.53 12.89
N ALA A 211 -8.03 -25.08 13.51
CA ALA A 211 -8.45 -26.45 13.28
C ALA A 211 -8.89 -26.70 11.83
N ALA A 212 -9.65 -25.78 11.23
CA ALA A 212 -10.08 -25.87 9.83
C ALA A 212 -8.90 -25.80 8.85
N LEU A 213 -7.87 -25.04 9.20
CA LEU A 213 -6.63 -24.97 8.42
C LEU A 213 -5.69 -26.14 8.68
N GLY A 214 -6.00 -27.04 9.62
CA GLY A 214 -5.13 -28.15 10.02
C GLY A 214 -3.84 -27.68 10.68
N LEU A 215 -3.96 -26.67 11.55
CA LEU A 215 -2.91 -26.07 12.36
C LEU A 215 -3.23 -26.22 13.86
N SER A 216 -2.25 -25.96 14.71
CA SER A 216 -2.37 -26.01 16.17
C SER A 216 -1.97 -24.72 16.87
#